data_AF-A0A967NAA9-F1
#
_entry.id   AF-A0A967NAA9-F1
#
_cell.length_a   1.000
_cell.length_b   1.000
_cell.length_c   1.000
_cell.angle_alpha   90.00
_cell.angle_beta   90.00
_cell.angle_gamma   90.00
#
_symmetry.space_group_name_H-M   'P 1'
#
loop_
_entity.id
_entity.type
_entity.pdbx_description
1 polymer ?
#
loop_
_entity_poly.entity_id
_entity_poly.type
_entity_poly.pdbx_seq_one_letter_code
_entity_poly.pdbx_strand_id
1 'polypeptide(L)'
;MVAFDLRGHGMSEAPEGTEHYTSSRLWADHVQAVIDELDLDHPVLVGHSYAGYIVCDYVREHGQDKVGATDFVGAATTATEEASGSLIGPSTLESKPDGTADQG
;
A
#
# COMPACT_ATOMS: atom_id res chain seq x y z
N MET A 1 17.47 1.46 11.19
CA MET A 1 16.10 1.73 10.72
C MET A 1 16.17 2.05 9.24
N VAL A 2 15.28 1.43 8.46
CA VAL A 2 15.17 1.65 7.01
C VAL A 2 13.79 2.24 6.76
N ALA A 3 13.73 3.26 5.91
CA ALA A 3 12.50 3.76 5.32
C ALA A 3 12.75 3.92 3.83
N PHE A 4 11.76 3.61 3.01
CA PHE A 4 11.86 3.72 1.56
C PHE A 4 10.59 4.36 1.01
N ASP A 5 10.76 5.08 -0.10
CA ASP A 5 9.64 5.72 -0.77
C ASP A 5 8.86 4.68 -1.58
N LEU A 6 7.53 4.70 -1.47
CA LEU A 6 6.67 3.87 -2.32
C LEU A 6 6.77 4.33 -3.77
N ARG A 7 6.54 3.41 -4.72
CA ARG A 7 6.29 3.77 -6.12
C ARG A 7 5.25 4.91 -6.19
N GLY A 8 5.50 5.91 -7.02
CA GLY A 8 4.66 7.11 -7.13
C GLY A 8 4.83 8.13 -6.00
N HIS A 9 5.74 7.92 -5.05
CA HIS A 9 6.02 8.82 -3.93
C HIS A 9 7.52 9.14 -3.85
N GLY A 10 7.84 10.33 -3.32
CA GLY A 10 9.21 10.73 -2.99
C GLY A 10 10.18 10.61 -4.17
N MET A 11 11.27 9.89 -3.94
CA MET A 11 12.36 9.66 -4.91
C MET A 11 12.25 8.33 -5.65
N SER A 12 11.24 7.50 -5.36
CA SER A 12 10.98 6.27 -6.11
C SER A 12 10.34 6.56 -7.47
N GLU A 13 10.46 5.60 -8.39
CA GLU A 13 9.86 5.73 -9.71
C GLU A 13 8.34 5.97 -9.63
N ALA A 14 7.83 6.81 -10.52
CA ALA A 14 6.41 7.14 -10.65
C ALA A 14 5.94 6.86 -12.08
N PRO A 15 5.77 5.58 -12.48
CA PRO A 15 5.31 5.24 -13.82
C PRO A 15 3.89 5.74 -14.08
N GLU A 16 3.62 6.16 -15.31
CA GLU A 16 2.26 6.54 -15.74
C GLU A 16 1.40 5.29 -15.95
N GLY A 17 0.10 5.36 -15.62
CA GLY A 17 -0.84 4.25 -15.83
C GLY A 17 -1.28 3.61 -14.51
N THR A 18 -2.59 3.36 -14.39
CA THR A 18 -3.20 2.81 -13.16
C THR A 18 -2.75 1.39 -12.85
N GLU A 19 -2.41 0.61 -13.88
CA GLU A 19 -1.95 -0.77 -13.80
C GLU A 19 -0.70 -0.95 -12.93
N HIS A 20 0.10 0.10 -12.77
CA HIS A 20 1.29 0.10 -11.93
C HIS A 20 1.01 0.30 -10.43
N TYR A 21 -0.26 0.46 -10.05
CA TYR A 21 -0.66 0.77 -8.67
C TYR A 21 -1.76 -0.16 -8.13
N THR A 22 -2.34 -1.02 -8.96
CA THR A 22 -3.53 -1.83 -8.60
C THR A 22 -3.21 -3.27 -8.18
N SER A 23 -1.94 -3.69 -8.20
CA SER A 23 -1.54 -5.07 -7.92
C SER A 23 -0.99 -5.24 -6.50
N SER A 24 -1.66 -6.05 -5.67
CA SER A 24 -1.17 -6.40 -4.32
C SER A 24 0.21 -7.05 -4.35
N ARG A 25 0.45 -7.94 -5.30
CA ARG A 25 1.74 -8.61 -5.47
C ARG A 25 2.88 -7.63 -5.76
N LEU A 26 2.62 -6.59 -6.55
CA LEU A 26 3.63 -5.57 -6.84
C LEU A 26 4.09 -4.86 -5.56
N TRP A 27 3.16 -4.52 -4.67
CA TRP A 27 3.47 -3.87 -3.40
C TRP A 27 4.22 -4.79 -2.44
N ALA A 28 3.79 -6.05 -2.35
CA ALA A 28 4.46 -7.09 -1.58
C ALA A 28 5.91 -7.31 -2.05
N ASP A 29 6.12 -7.38 -3.37
CA ASP A 29 7.44 -7.59 -3.97
C ASP A 29 8.40 -6.43 -3.67
N HIS A 30 7.93 -5.18 -3.58
CA HIS A 30 8.81 -4.07 -3.18
C HIS A 30 9.34 -4.25 -1.75
N VAL A 31 8.50 -4.68 -0.80
CA VAL A 31 8.94 -4.95 0.58
C VAL A 31 9.94 -6.10 0.59
N GLN A 32 9.65 -7.18 -0.13
CA GLN A 32 10.55 -8.34 -0.23
C GLN A 32 11.90 -7.95 -0.82
N ALA A 33 11.92 -7.12 -1.87
CA ALA A 33 13.15 -6.64 -2.49
C ALA A 33 14.00 -5.81 -1.51
N VAL A 34 13.39 -4.95 -0.69
CA VAL A 34 14.13 -4.19 0.34
C VAL A 34 14.72 -5.10 1.41
N ILE A 35 13.97 -6.12 1.85
CA ILE A 35 14.45 -7.12 2.82
C ILE A 35 15.66 -7.87 2.25
N ASP A 36 15.56 -8.34 1.01
CA ASP A 36 16.59 -9.15 0.38
C ASP A 36 17.84 -8.32 0.00
N GLU A 37 17.67 -7.14 -0.59
CA GLU A 37 18.80 -6.29 -1.03
C GLU A 37 19.64 -5.79 0.14
N LEU A 38 18.99 -5.51 1.27
CA LEU A 38 19.66 -5.04 2.48
C LEU A 38 20.04 -6.18 3.44
N ASP A 39 19.78 -7.44 3.07
CA ASP A 39 20.02 -8.64 3.88
C ASP A 39 19.47 -8.50 5.32
N LEU A 40 18.21 -8.07 5.42
CA LEU A 40 17.57 -7.81 6.72
C LEU A 40 17.17 -9.11 7.40
N ASP A 41 17.71 -9.35 8.60
CA ASP A 41 17.37 -10.50 9.44
C ASP A 41 16.09 -10.23 10.24
N HIS A 42 14.98 -10.85 9.82
CA HIS A 42 13.65 -10.80 10.46
C HIS A 42 13.22 -9.40 10.92
N PRO A 43 13.16 -8.39 10.02
CA PRO A 43 12.79 -7.04 10.40
C PRO A 43 11.35 -6.94 10.93
N VAL A 44 11.09 -5.89 11.72
CA VAL A 44 9.74 -5.47 12.07
C VAL A 44 9.21 -4.55 10.97
N LEU A 45 8.07 -4.90 10.37
CA LEU A 45 7.41 -4.06 9.38
C LEU A 45 6.48 -3.06 10.08
N VAL A 46 6.70 -1.77 9.84
CA VAL A 46 5.87 -0.70 10.39
C VAL A 46 5.04 -0.07 9.27
N GLY A 47 3.73 -0.31 9.27
CA GLY A 47 2.78 0.22 8.30
C GLY A 47 2.01 1.41 8.85
N HIS A 48 2.18 2.60 8.26
CA HIS A 48 1.38 3.78 8.54
C HIS A 48 0.36 4.07 7.44
N SER A 49 -0.89 4.36 7.81
CA SER A 49 -1.96 4.68 6.86
C SER A 49 -2.10 3.62 5.74
N TYR A 50 -1.97 4.02 4.47
CA TYR A 50 -2.02 3.12 3.31
C TYR A 50 -1.03 1.95 3.38
N ALA A 51 0.12 2.14 4.02
CA ALA A 51 1.12 1.07 4.14
C ALA A 51 0.63 -0.12 4.99
N GLY A 52 -0.49 0.01 5.73
CA GLY A 52 -1.17 -1.14 6.32
C GLY A 52 -1.60 -2.18 5.29
N TYR A 53 -2.15 -1.75 4.14
CA TYR A 53 -2.51 -2.67 3.05
C TYR A 53 -1.27 -3.34 2.47
N ILE A 54 -0.17 -2.60 2.32
CA ILE A 54 1.09 -3.12 1.80
C ILE A 54 1.66 -4.21 2.72
N VAL A 55 1.65 -3.98 4.05
CA VAL A 55 2.07 -5.00 5.02
C VAL A 55 1.16 -6.23 4.96
N CYS A 56 -0.16 -6.05 4.84
CA CYS A 56 -1.07 -7.18 4.66
C CYS A 56 -0.83 -7.94 3.36
N ASP A 57 -0.56 -7.24 2.26
CA ASP A 57 -0.27 -7.86 0.95
C ASP A 57 1.06 -8.61 0.99
N TYR A 58 2.08 -8.08 1.67
CA TYR A 58 3.33 -8.80 1.92
C TYR A 58 3.08 -10.14 2.61
N VAL A 59 2.33 -10.15 3.71
CA VAL A 59 2.04 -11.39 4.45
C VAL A 59 1.23 -12.39 3.61
N ARG A 60 0.32 -11.92 2.74
CA ARG A 60 -0.47 -12.78 1.86
C ARG A 60 0.37 -13.44 0.76
N GLU A 61 1.32 -12.70 0.19
CA GLU A 61 2.09 -13.15 -0.97
C GLU A 61 3.39 -13.88 -0.59
N HIS A 62 4.08 -13.42 0.46
CA HIS A 62 5.40 -13.91 0.88
C HIS A 62 5.39 -14.64 2.23
N GLY A 63 4.26 -14.65 2.94
CA GLY A 63 4.17 -15.22 4.28
C GLY A 63 4.84 -14.33 5.34
N GLN A 64 5.13 -14.93 6.50
CA GLN A 64 5.68 -14.20 7.65
C GLN A 64 7.06 -14.71 8.11
N ASP A 65 7.62 -15.72 7.44
CA ASP A 65 8.85 -16.38 7.90
C ASP A 65 10.07 -15.45 7.91
N LYS A 66 10.08 -14.43 7.04
CA LYS A 66 11.16 -13.45 6.94
C LYS A 66 10.95 -12.19 7.80
N VAL A 67 9.91 -12.11 8.62
CA VAL A 67 9.61 -10.91 9.43
C VAL A 67 9.45 -11.26 10.90
N GLY A 68 9.96 -10.40 11.78
CA GLY A 68 9.90 -10.62 13.23
C GLY A 68 8.58 -10.18 13.86
N ALA A 69 7.98 -9.11 13.34
CA ALA A 69 6.68 -8.59 13.77
C ALA A 69 6.10 -7.60 12.76
N THR A 70 4.84 -7.21 12.97
CA THR A 70 4.16 -6.11 12.26
C THR A 70 3.62 -5.09 13.27
N ASP A 71 3.77 -3.80 12.94
CA ASP A 71 3.24 -2.67 13.70
C ASP A 71 2.38 -1.78 12.78
N PHE A 72 1.14 -1.50 13.21
CA PHE A 72 0.16 -0.76 12.42
C PHE A 72 -0.16 0.58 13.09
N VAL A 73 0.33 1.66 12.49
CA VAL A 73 0.20 3.02 13.03
C VAL A 73 -0.88 3.76 12.26
N GLY A 74 -2.08 3.90 12.83
CA GLY A 74 -3.21 4.56 12.14
C GLY A 74 -3.48 3.98 10.74
N ALA A 75 -3.30 2.66 10.61
CA ALA A 75 -3.15 2.01 9.31
C ALA A 75 -4.47 1.45 8.77
N ALA A 76 -4.58 1.43 7.44
CA ALA A 76 -5.68 0.78 6.74
C ALA A 76 -5.37 -0.72 6.59
N THR A 77 -6.23 -1.58 7.11
CA THR A 77 -6.03 -3.05 7.07
C THR A 77 -7.23 -3.80 6.48
N THR A 78 -8.35 -3.10 6.29
CA THR A 78 -9.61 -3.65 5.78
C THR A 78 -10.13 -2.78 4.65
N ALA A 79 -10.29 -3.37 3.46
CA ALA A 79 -10.86 -2.70 2.30
C ALA A 79 -12.36 -3.00 2.19
N THR A 80 -13.16 -2.39 3.06
CA THR A 80 -14.62 -2.35 2.92
C THR A 80 -15.07 -0.92 2.62
N GLU A 81 -16.25 -0.74 2.02
CA GLU A 81 -16.83 0.60 1.82
C GLU A 81 -16.97 1.35 3.15
N GLU A 82 -17.39 0.63 4.21
CA GLU A 82 -17.50 1.16 5.57
C GLU A 82 -16.14 1.56 6.15
N ALA A 83 -15.11 0.72 5.99
CA ALA A 83 -13.76 1.05 6.43
C ALA A 83 -13.17 2.22 5.64
N SER A 84 -13.50 2.34 4.35
CA SER A 84 -13.09 3.47 3.51
C SER A 84 -13.71 4.76 4.01
N GLY A 85 -15.03 4.79 4.25
CA GLY A 85 -15.71 5.97 4.80
C GLY A 85 -15.18 6.42 6.16
N SER A 86 -14.72 5.48 6.99
CA SER A 86 -14.08 5.76 8.29
C SER A 86 -12.67 6.33 8.18
N LEU A 87 -11.86 5.84 7.22
CA LEU A 87 -10.44 6.18 7.09
C LEU A 87 -10.20 7.54 6.42
N ILE A 88 -10.98 7.87 5.38
CA ILE A 88 -10.81 9.07 4.54
C ILE A 88 -11.96 10.08 4.72
N GLY A 89 -12.86 9.81 5.66
CA GLY A 89 -14.04 10.62 5.93
C GLY A 89 -15.13 10.47 4.86
N PRO A 90 -16.39 10.78 5.19
CA PRO A 90 -17.53 10.60 4.29
C PRO A 90 -17.44 11.45 3.00
N SER A 91 -16.69 12.56 3.03
CA SER A 91 -16.54 13.48 1.90
C SER A 91 -15.73 12.90 0.73
N THR A 92 -14.95 11.85 0.94
CA THR A 92 -14.12 11.26 -0.13
C THR A 92 -14.92 10.32 -1.04
N LEU A 93 -16.07 9.81 -0.57
CA LEU A 93 -16.98 9.00 -1.39
C LEU A 93 -17.85 9.85 -2.34
N GLU A 94 -17.87 11.17 -2.16
CA GLU A 94 -18.67 12.10 -2.99
C GLU A 94 -17.98 12.57 -4.28
N SER A 95 -16.69 12.24 -4.50
CA SER A 95 -16.03 12.52 -5.79
C SER A 95 -16.28 11.41 -6.80
N LYS A 96 -17.54 11.17 -7.15
CA LYS A 96 -17.89 10.49 -8.40
C LYS A 96 -17.69 11.55 -9.51
N PRO A 97 -16.84 11.35 -10.53
CA PRO A 97 -16.82 12.28 -11.65
C PRO A 97 -18.17 12.15 -12.37
N ASP A 98 -19.06 13.11 -12.13
CA ASP A 98 -20.14 13.42 -13.03
C ASP A 98 -19.51 14.06 -14.28
N GLY A 99 -19.06 13.20 -15.17
CA GLY A 99 -18.51 13.55 -16.48
C GLY A 99 -19.48 13.06 -17.54
N THR A 100 -20.51 13.86 -17.77
CA THR A 100 -21.44 13.79 -18.90
C THR A 100 -20.74 13.44 -20.20
N ALA A 101 -21.00 12.24 -20.72
CA ALA A 101 -20.82 11.95 -22.14
C ALA A 101 -22.11 12.36 -22.88
N ASP A 102 -22.18 13.64 -23.22
CA ASP A 102 -22.92 14.12 -24.39
C ASP A 102 -22.09 15.22 -25.04
N GLN A 103 -21.56 14.92 -26.23
CA GLN A 103 -21.42 15.80 -27.41
C GLN A 103 -20.49 15.11 -28.43
N GLY A 104 -21.05 14.73 -29.58
CA GLY A 104 -20.31 14.41 -30.81
C GLY A 104 -20.74 13.15 -31.54
#